data_AF-A0A917NB88-F1
#
_entry.id   AF-A0A917NB88-F1
#
_cell.length_a   1.000
_cell.length_b   1.000
_cell.length_c   1.000
_cell.angle_alpha   90.00
_cell.angle_beta   90.00
_cell.angle_gamma   90.00
#
_symmetry.space_group_name_H-M   'P 1'
#
loop_
_entity.id
_entity.type
_entity.pdbx_description
1 polymer ?
#
loop_
_entity_poly.entity_id
_entity_poly.type
_entity_poly.pdbx_seq_one_letter_code
_entity_poly.pdbx_strand_id
1 'polypeptide(L)'
;MREVAFVGGRVATMDAARSFTDAVLVRDGRITAVGHDAVRDRATPSAELVDLRGRLLLPGFHDAHVHPVFGGMQRLRCDLTDSTDARDCLRRIAEHRRTTSGWVLGGGWDMAQFPGGTPTRADLDAVTGDRPAYLVNRDHHGAWVNSAALRLAGIDRRTPDPPDGRIERDADGEPAGTLHEGATRLVERVLPPTGPDECLAGLLEGQRHLHHHGVTSWHDAIVGPYLGYPDILDTYLTADRRGLLTGRVRGALWWDRTRGRDQVDELRQRAGGPAAAGSAPMRSRSCRTGCARTSRPRCCCPTSARTAAGCPSCPPRTWPPRCGSSPTRASSCTSTPSATGRSATCWTRSPGPGAPGCATRSRTCRSCSPVTSPGSTNSA
;
A
#
# COMPACT_ATOMS: atom_id res chain seq x y z
N MET A 1 -10.74 -28.49 -23.19
CA MET A 1 -9.41 -27.88 -23.02
C MET A 1 -9.43 -26.55 -23.75
N ARG A 2 -9.12 -25.45 -23.08
CA ARG A 2 -8.95 -24.15 -23.73
C ARG A 2 -7.46 -23.92 -23.97
N GLU A 3 -7.09 -23.74 -25.23
CA GLU A 3 -5.73 -23.52 -25.66
C GLU A 3 -5.62 -22.18 -26.41
N VAL A 4 -4.65 -21.35 -26.02
CA VAL A 4 -4.40 -20.04 -26.62
C VAL A 4 -2.91 -19.89 -26.91
N ALA A 5 -2.55 -19.57 -28.15
CA ALA A 5 -1.18 -19.34 -28.59
C ALA A 5 -0.99 -17.84 -28.89
N PHE A 6 -0.11 -17.17 -28.14
CA PHE A 6 0.28 -15.79 -28.40
C PHE A 6 1.55 -15.79 -29.25
N VAL A 7 1.54 -15.09 -30.39
CA VAL A 7 2.64 -15.07 -31.39
C VAL A 7 2.83 -13.66 -31.97
N GLY A 8 3.85 -13.47 -32.82
CA GLY A 8 3.93 -12.27 -33.67
C GLY A 8 4.32 -10.98 -32.94
N GLY A 9 4.88 -11.06 -31.74
CA GLY A 9 5.33 -9.92 -30.95
C GLY A 9 6.38 -10.32 -29.92
N ARG A 10 6.72 -9.43 -28.99
CA ARG A 10 7.64 -9.75 -27.89
C ARG A 10 6.85 -10.23 -26.68
N VAL A 11 7.34 -11.25 -26.00
CA VAL A 11 6.81 -11.71 -24.72
C VAL A 11 7.90 -11.59 -23.66
N ALA A 12 7.66 -10.83 -22.59
CA ALA A 12 8.56 -10.77 -21.44
C ALA A 12 8.31 -11.97 -20.53
N THR A 13 9.34 -12.78 -20.30
CA THR A 13 9.27 -13.96 -19.42
C THR A 13 9.58 -13.63 -17.95
N MET A 14 10.27 -12.50 -17.73
CA MET A 14 10.91 -12.11 -16.45
C MET A 14 11.97 -13.11 -15.95
N ASP A 15 12.45 -14.01 -16.80
CA ASP A 15 13.60 -14.88 -16.54
C ASP A 15 14.91 -14.10 -16.72
N ALA A 16 15.87 -14.24 -15.79
CA ALA A 16 17.13 -13.51 -15.82
C ALA A 16 18.10 -13.98 -16.92
N ALA A 17 18.00 -15.23 -17.37
CA ALA A 17 18.81 -15.81 -18.44
C ALA A 17 18.15 -15.68 -19.83
N ARG A 18 16.81 -15.66 -19.90
CA ARG A 18 16.05 -15.51 -21.15
C ARG A 18 14.83 -14.59 -20.98
N SER A 19 15.08 -13.30 -20.77
CA SER A 19 14.05 -12.32 -20.38
C SER A 19 12.97 -12.04 -21.44
N PHE A 20 13.19 -12.43 -22.70
CA PHE A 20 12.23 -12.27 -23.79
C PHE A 20 12.14 -13.50 -24.67
N THR A 21 10.95 -13.70 -25.24
CA THR A 21 10.68 -14.66 -26.31
C THR A 21 9.70 -14.03 -27.31
N ASP A 22 9.29 -14.78 -28.33
CA ASP A 22 8.44 -14.38 -29.45
C ASP A 22 7.05 -15.07 -29.47
N ALA A 23 6.88 -16.14 -28.69
CA ALA A 23 5.60 -16.83 -28.53
C ALA A 23 5.43 -17.49 -27.16
N VAL A 24 4.18 -17.66 -26.72
CA VAL A 24 3.81 -18.52 -25.57
C VAL A 24 2.52 -19.27 -25.82
N LEU A 25 2.44 -20.52 -25.34
CA LEU A 25 1.26 -21.37 -25.41
C LEU A 25 0.65 -21.52 -24.02
N VAL A 26 -0.64 -21.23 -23.88
CA VAL A 26 -1.41 -21.38 -22.64
C VAL A 26 -2.45 -22.49 -22.82
N ARG A 27 -2.46 -23.47 -21.93
CA ARG A 27 -3.48 -24.53 -21.82
C ARG A 27 -4.12 -24.49 -20.45
N ASP A 28 -5.45 -24.39 -20.41
CA ASP A 28 -6.25 -24.42 -19.18
C ASP A 28 -5.67 -23.53 -18.05
N GLY A 29 -5.26 -22.30 -18.42
CA GLY A 29 -4.70 -21.29 -17.52
C GLY A 29 -3.21 -21.44 -17.15
N ARG A 30 -2.48 -22.40 -17.74
CA ARG A 30 -1.04 -22.62 -17.50
C ARG A 30 -0.22 -22.44 -18.77
N ILE A 31 0.97 -21.85 -18.66
CA ILE A 31 1.94 -21.78 -19.75
C ILE A 31 2.56 -23.18 -19.95
N THR A 32 2.45 -23.73 -21.16
CA THR A 32 2.93 -25.08 -21.52
C THR A 32 4.00 -25.09 -22.63
N ALA A 33 4.22 -23.96 -23.31
CA ALA A 33 5.37 -23.73 -24.17
C ALA A 33 5.75 -22.24 -24.20
N VAL A 34 7.03 -21.99 -24.48
CA VAL A 34 7.68 -20.67 -24.53
C VAL A 34 8.67 -20.71 -25.68
N GLY A 35 8.58 -19.76 -26.62
CA GLY A 35 9.34 -19.73 -27.88
C GLY A 35 8.61 -20.30 -29.08
N HIS A 36 8.75 -19.64 -30.23
CA HIS A 36 8.04 -19.95 -31.48
C HIS A 36 8.04 -21.44 -31.85
N ASP A 37 9.21 -22.08 -31.87
CA ASP A 37 9.32 -23.52 -32.20
C ASP A 37 8.52 -24.38 -31.23
N ALA A 38 8.70 -24.18 -29.92
CA ALA A 38 8.01 -24.97 -28.90
C ALA A 38 6.49 -24.73 -28.88
N VAL A 39 6.02 -23.55 -29.33
CA VAL A 39 4.60 -23.25 -29.51
C VAL A 39 4.07 -23.94 -30.77
N ARG A 40 4.76 -23.80 -31.91
CA ARG A 40 4.38 -24.45 -33.19
C ARG A 40 4.30 -25.96 -33.06
N ASP A 41 5.29 -26.58 -32.42
CA ASP A 41 5.40 -28.04 -32.33
C ASP A 41 4.41 -28.64 -31.32
N ARG A 42 3.82 -27.83 -30.43
CA ARG A 42 2.90 -28.30 -29.37
C ARG A 42 1.46 -27.87 -29.54
N ALA A 43 1.18 -26.70 -30.10
CA ALA A 43 -0.18 -26.17 -30.25
C ALA A 43 -1.05 -27.11 -31.09
N THR A 44 -2.29 -27.36 -30.67
CA THR A 44 -3.22 -28.14 -31.49
C THR A 44 -3.77 -27.28 -32.65
N PRO A 45 -4.27 -27.89 -33.74
CA PRO A 45 -4.98 -27.15 -34.79
C PRO A 45 -6.21 -26.37 -34.30
N SER A 46 -6.72 -26.67 -33.09
CA SER A 46 -7.82 -25.97 -32.43
C SER A 46 -7.39 -24.85 -31.47
N ALA A 47 -6.10 -24.52 -31.38
CA ALA A 47 -5.60 -23.44 -30.54
C ALA A 47 -6.11 -22.06 -31.02
N GLU A 48 -6.60 -21.24 -30.09
CA GLU A 48 -6.93 -19.83 -30.34
C GLU A 48 -5.64 -19.05 -30.61
N LEU A 49 -5.41 -18.61 -31.85
CA LEU A 49 -4.19 -17.86 -32.21
C LEU A 49 -4.39 -16.35 -31.98
N VAL A 50 -3.56 -15.78 -31.11
CA VAL A 50 -3.53 -14.34 -30.82
C VAL A 50 -2.25 -13.74 -31.37
N ASP A 51 -2.35 -13.08 -32.52
CA ASP A 51 -1.27 -12.27 -33.09
C ASP A 51 -1.12 -10.95 -32.31
N LEU A 52 0.05 -10.77 -31.70
CA LEU A 52 0.43 -9.59 -30.94
C LEU A 52 0.75 -8.37 -31.82
N ARG A 53 0.93 -8.54 -33.14
CA ARG A 53 1.22 -7.44 -34.10
C ARG A 53 2.39 -6.54 -33.67
N GLY A 54 3.49 -7.16 -33.27
CA GLY A 54 4.70 -6.49 -32.77
C GLY A 54 4.60 -5.93 -31.35
N ARG A 55 3.44 -6.01 -30.69
CA ARG A 55 3.25 -5.51 -29.32
C ARG A 55 3.97 -6.39 -28.28
N LEU A 56 4.10 -5.84 -27.07
CA LEU A 56 4.71 -6.51 -25.92
C LEU A 56 3.65 -7.17 -25.05
N LEU A 57 3.73 -8.49 -24.88
CA LEU A 57 3.04 -9.24 -23.85
C LEU A 57 3.86 -9.26 -22.56
N LEU A 58 3.25 -8.87 -21.44
CA LEU A 58 3.83 -8.87 -20.10
C LEU A 58 3.09 -9.88 -19.20
N PRO A 59 3.73 -10.41 -18.15
CA PRO A 59 3.01 -11.00 -17.04
C PRO A 59 2.08 -9.95 -16.41
N GLY A 60 0.82 -10.29 -16.19
CA GLY A 60 -0.11 -9.39 -15.51
C GLY A 60 0.38 -9.07 -14.10
N PHE A 61 0.24 -7.81 -13.67
CA PHE A 61 0.82 -7.34 -12.42
C PHE A 61 0.24 -8.06 -11.20
N HIS A 62 1.05 -8.09 -10.14
CA HIS A 62 0.68 -8.63 -8.84
C HIS A 62 0.84 -7.56 -7.77
N ASP A 63 -0.25 -7.19 -7.11
CA ASP A 63 -0.21 -6.29 -5.98
C ASP A 63 0.15 -7.05 -4.69
N ALA A 64 1.13 -6.56 -3.94
CA ALA A 64 1.61 -7.19 -2.73
C ALA A 64 0.90 -6.73 -1.44
N HIS A 65 0.10 -5.65 -1.50
CA HIS A 65 -0.59 -5.09 -0.34
C HIS A 65 -1.74 -4.15 -0.76
N VAL A 66 -2.97 -4.67 -0.79
CA VAL A 66 -4.16 -3.89 -1.16
C VAL A 66 -5.38 -4.32 -0.33
N HIS A 67 -6.44 -3.51 -0.35
CA HIS A 67 -7.72 -3.76 0.30
C HIS A 67 -8.89 -3.63 -0.69
N PRO A 68 -9.05 -4.54 -1.68
CA PRO A 68 -9.94 -4.30 -2.82
C PRO A 68 -11.41 -4.18 -2.43
N VAL A 69 -11.84 -4.92 -1.41
CA VAL A 69 -13.23 -4.86 -0.91
C VAL A 69 -13.52 -3.49 -0.28
N PHE A 70 -12.68 -3.01 0.63
CA PHE A 70 -12.85 -1.71 1.28
C PHE A 70 -12.68 -0.55 0.29
N GLY A 71 -11.63 -0.59 -0.55
CA GLY A 71 -11.39 0.42 -1.58
C GLY A 71 -12.53 0.49 -2.60
N GLY A 72 -13.05 -0.65 -3.06
CA GLY A 72 -14.20 -0.66 -3.96
C GLY A 72 -15.49 -0.16 -3.30
N MET A 73 -15.76 -0.50 -2.03
CA MET A 73 -16.89 0.09 -1.30
C MET A 73 -16.74 1.62 -1.17
N GLN A 74 -15.54 2.14 -0.93
CA GLN A 74 -15.31 3.59 -0.88
C GLN A 74 -15.58 4.26 -2.24
N ARG A 75 -15.19 3.63 -3.35
CA ARG A 75 -15.47 4.09 -4.72
C ARG A 75 -16.95 4.06 -5.10
N LEU A 76 -17.74 3.16 -4.50
CA LEU A 76 -19.20 3.07 -4.69
C LEU A 76 -19.99 4.02 -3.77
N ARG A 77 -19.36 4.50 -2.70
CA ARG A 77 -19.87 5.51 -1.76
C ARG A 77 -19.50 6.92 -2.26
N CYS A 78 -19.45 7.92 -1.39
CA CYS A 78 -19.00 9.27 -1.76
C CYS A 78 -17.46 9.28 -1.95
N ASP A 79 -17.01 9.09 -3.20
CA ASP A 79 -15.59 9.10 -3.57
C ASP A 79 -15.04 10.53 -3.70
N LEU A 80 -14.13 10.88 -2.80
CA LEU A 80 -13.42 12.15 -2.73
C LEU A 80 -11.93 12.02 -3.11
N THR A 81 -11.45 10.84 -3.52
CA THR A 81 -10.02 10.59 -3.79
C THR A 81 -9.43 11.49 -4.87
N ASP A 82 -10.24 11.90 -5.86
CA ASP A 82 -9.84 12.78 -6.97
C ASP A 82 -10.28 14.25 -6.76
N SER A 83 -10.66 14.67 -5.55
CA SER A 83 -10.98 16.08 -5.29
C SER A 83 -9.73 16.96 -5.38
N THR A 84 -9.89 18.19 -5.87
CA THR A 84 -8.78 19.15 -6.04
C THR A 84 -8.56 20.03 -4.80
N ASP A 85 -9.64 20.36 -4.10
CA ASP A 85 -9.69 21.31 -2.99
C ASP A 85 -10.96 21.12 -2.15
N ALA A 86 -11.07 21.88 -1.04
CA ALA A 86 -12.22 21.83 -0.14
C ALA A 86 -13.58 22.12 -0.83
N ARG A 87 -13.61 23.01 -1.83
CA ARG A 87 -14.84 23.34 -2.56
C ARG A 87 -15.25 22.19 -3.48
N ASP A 88 -14.30 21.53 -4.15
CA ASP A 88 -14.60 20.35 -4.95
C ASP A 88 -15.06 19.16 -4.09
N CYS A 89 -14.45 18.98 -2.91
CA CYS A 89 -14.93 18.04 -1.89
C CYS A 89 -16.40 18.29 -1.54
N LEU A 90 -16.76 19.51 -1.13
CA LEU A 90 -18.12 19.89 -0.76
C LEU A 90 -19.12 19.72 -1.92
N ARG A 91 -18.72 20.06 -3.15
CA ARG A 91 -19.52 19.85 -4.37
C ARG A 91 -19.85 18.37 -4.58
N ARG A 92 -18.84 17.48 -4.52
CA ARG A 92 -19.03 16.02 -4.68
C ARG A 92 -19.94 15.44 -3.61
N ILE A 93 -19.81 15.90 -2.36
CA ILE A 93 -20.68 15.49 -1.25
C ILE A 93 -22.14 15.91 -1.51
N ALA A 94 -22.36 17.15 -1.95
CA ALA A 94 -23.69 17.64 -2.31
C ALA A 94 -24.32 16.85 -3.48
N GLU A 95 -23.53 16.50 -4.49
CA GLU A 95 -23.96 15.68 -5.63
C GLU A 95 -24.31 14.24 -5.21
N HIS A 96 -23.43 13.57 -4.46
CA HIS A 96 -23.67 12.21 -3.95
C HIS A 96 -24.87 12.14 -3.00
N ARG A 97 -25.10 13.18 -2.19
CA ARG A 97 -26.30 13.29 -1.36
C ARG A 97 -27.59 13.27 -2.20
N ARG A 98 -27.62 13.92 -3.37
CA ARG A 98 -28.84 14.04 -4.19
C ARG A 98 -29.31 12.70 -4.77
N THR A 99 -28.42 11.73 -4.94
CA THR A 99 -28.71 10.41 -5.53
C THR A 99 -28.88 9.29 -4.50
N THR A 100 -28.71 9.58 -3.22
CA THR A 100 -28.74 8.59 -2.12
C THR A 100 -29.75 8.97 -1.03
N SER A 101 -30.04 8.05 -0.12
CA SER A 101 -30.87 8.27 1.07
C SER A 101 -30.16 7.78 2.34
N GLY A 102 -30.62 8.21 3.53
CA GLY A 102 -29.98 7.84 4.80
C GLY A 102 -28.63 8.54 5.02
N TRP A 103 -27.65 7.79 5.55
CA TRP A 103 -26.32 8.32 5.81
C TRP A 103 -25.60 8.77 4.54
N VAL A 104 -24.72 9.77 4.66
CA VAL A 104 -23.74 10.13 3.63
C VAL A 104 -22.40 9.50 4.03
N LEU A 105 -22.08 8.36 3.43
CA LEU A 105 -20.85 7.61 3.68
C LEU A 105 -19.87 7.77 2.52
N GLY A 106 -18.57 7.67 2.79
CA GLY A 106 -17.54 7.77 1.77
C GLY A 106 -16.17 8.12 2.34
N GLY A 107 -15.30 8.71 1.53
CA GLY A 107 -13.98 9.14 1.97
C GLY A 107 -13.01 9.48 0.86
N GLY A 108 -11.75 9.68 1.23
CA GLY A 108 -10.66 10.05 0.32
C GLY A 108 -10.29 11.54 0.34
N TRP A 109 -10.93 12.35 1.18
CA TRP A 109 -10.60 13.76 1.35
C TRP A 109 -9.20 13.93 1.95
N ASP A 110 -8.49 14.97 1.53
CA ASP A 110 -7.11 15.20 1.93
C ASP A 110 -7.01 16.32 2.98
N MET A 111 -6.25 16.09 4.05
CA MET A 111 -5.97 17.10 5.08
C MET A 111 -5.42 18.39 4.44
N ALA A 112 -4.57 18.29 3.42
CA ALA A 112 -3.93 19.43 2.77
C ALA A 112 -4.92 20.37 2.04
N GLN A 113 -6.16 19.93 1.80
CA GLN A 113 -7.21 20.73 1.16
C GLN A 113 -7.89 21.72 2.13
N PHE A 114 -7.72 21.54 3.44
CA PHE A 114 -8.43 22.30 4.48
C PHE A 114 -7.45 23.08 5.38
N PRO A 115 -7.79 24.33 5.78
CA PRO A 115 -7.01 25.07 6.76
C PRO A 115 -6.78 24.27 8.05
N GLY A 116 -5.54 24.20 8.52
CA GLY A 116 -5.18 23.41 9.72
C GLY A 116 -5.27 21.88 9.54
N GLY A 117 -5.72 21.39 8.39
CA GLY A 117 -6.02 19.97 8.17
C GLY A 117 -7.41 19.52 8.64
N THR A 118 -8.21 20.42 9.23
CA THR A 118 -9.38 20.05 10.03
C THR A 118 -10.68 20.59 9.40
N PRO A 119 -11.32 19.87 8.47
CA PRO A 119 -12.61 20.26 7.93
C PRO A 119 -13.69 20.32 9.03
N THR A 120 -14.60 21.29 8.93
CA THR A 120 -15.58 21.56 9.99
C THR A 120 -16.91 20.84 9.77
N ARG A 121 -17.63 20.54 10.85
CA ARG A 121 -19.01 20.06 10.81
C ARG A 121 -19.93 21.05 10.12
N ALA A 122 -19.68 22.36 10.25
CA ALA A 122 -20.49 23.41 9.64
C ALA A 122 -20.38 23.40 8.10
N ASP A 123 -19.18 23.19 7.57
CA ASP A 123 -18.97 22.98 6.13
C ASP A 123 -19.76 21.77 5.63
N LEU A 124 -19.76 20.68 6.41
CA LEU A 124 -20.47 19.45 6.05
C LEU A 124 -21.99 19.59 6.21
N ASP A 125 -22.46 20.23 7.28
CA ASP A 125 -23.87 20.54 7.56
C ASP A 125 -24.46 21.37 6.40
N ALA A 126 -23.71 22.33 5.85
CA ALA A 126 -24.13 23.15 4.71
C ALA A 126 -24.45 22.34 3.43
N VAL A 127 -23.77 21.21 3.21
CA VAL A 127 -24.01 20.34 2.04
C VAL A 127 -24.81 19.07 2.34
N THR A 128 -24.94 18.67 3.61
CA THR A 128 -25.65 17.45 4.05
C THR A 128 -27.02 17.73 4.68
N GLY A 129 -27.21 18.89 5.32
CA GLY A 129 -28.34 19.17 6.21
C GLY A 129 -28.39 18.17 7.36
N ASP A 130 -29.58 17.83 7.85
CA ASP A 130 -29.75 16.86 8.94
C ASP A 130 -29.48 15.39 8.57
N ARG A 131 -29.00 15.09 7.36
CA ARG A 131 -28.57 13.72 7.02
C ARG A 131 -27.22 13.44 7.66
N PRO A 132 -27.08 12.41 8.53
CA PRO A 132 -25.82 12.13 9.19
C PRO A 132 -24.75 11.71 8.18
N ALA A 133 -23.52 12.22 8.37
CA ALA A 133 -22.42 12.05 7.44
C ALA A 133 -21.16 11.53 8.14
N TYR A 134 -20.45 10.64 7.47
CA TYR A 134 -19.20 10.04 7.94
C TYR A 134 -18.27 9.78 6.74
N LEU A 135 -17.21 10.60 6.64
CA LEU A 135 -16.29 10.61 5.51
C LEU A 135 -14.86 10.33 5.99
N VAL A 136 -14.29 9.19 5.63
CA VAL A 136 -12.93 8.81 6.03
C VAL A 136 -11.89 9.62 5.24
N ASN A 137 -10.81 10.06 5.88
CA ASN A 137 -9.74 10.81 5.21
C ASN A 137 -8.87 9.91 4.30
N ARG A 138 -8.01 10.52 3.47
CA ARG A 138 -7.18 9.81 2.47
C ARG A 138 -6.22 8.76 3.06
N ASP A 139 -5.72 8.96 4.28
CA ASP A 139 -4.80 8.02 4.95
C ASP A 139 -5.48 7.00 5.88
N HIS A 140 -6.82 7.09 6.04
CA HIS A 140 -7.64 6.26 6.93
C HIS A 140 -7.34 6.38 8.44
N HIS A 141 -6.65 7.45 8.88
CA HIS A 141 -6.42 7.77 10.29
C HIS A 141 -7.35 8.86 10.87
N GLY A 142 -8.34 9.31 10.09
CA GLY A 142 -9.34 10.27 10.56
C GLY A 142 -10.68 10.20 9.82
N ALA A 143 -11.69 10.84 10.41
CA ALA A 143 -13.02 10.95 9.85
C ALA A 143 -13.56 12.38 10.00
N TRP A 144 -14.29 12.83 8.98
CA TRP A 144 -15.04 14.07 8.96
C TRP A 144 -16.53 13.75 9.12
N VAL A 145 -17.15 14.35 10.13
CA VAL A 145 -18.53 14.09 10.56
C VAL A 145 -19.28 15.40 10.78
N ASN A 146 -20.60 15.37 10.55
CA ASN A 146 -21.47 16.54 10.66
C ASN A 146 -22.21 16.59 12.01
N SER A 147 -22.96 17.66 12.28
CA SER A 147 -23.69 17.80 13.55
C SER A 147 -24.73 16.68 13.74
N ALA A 148 -25.36 16.16 12.68
CA ALA A 148 -26.29 15.04 12.79
C ALA A 148 -25.61 13.75 13.25
N ALA A 149 -24.43 13.40 12.70
CA ALA A 149 -23.66 12.23 13.12
C ALA A 149 -23.14 12.36 14.57
N LEU A 150 -22.65 13.55 14.96
CA LEU A 150 -22.22 13.83 16.34
C LEU A 150 -23.37 13.65 17.35
N ARG A 151 -24.57 14.17 17.03
CA ARG A 151 -25.78 13.99 17.86
C ARG A 151 -26.17 12.52 18.01
N LEU A 152 -26.19 11.75 16.92
CA LEU A 152 -26.50 10.31 16.95
C LEU A 152 -25.48 9.52 17.79
N ALA A 153 -24.20 9.90 17.71
CA ALA A 153 -23.13 9.30 18.51
C ALA A 153 -23.13 9.75 19.98
N GLY A 154 -23.92 10.75 20.36
CA GLY A 154 -23.94 11.33 21.71
C GLY A 154 -22.66 12.10 22.07
N ILE A 155 -21.98 12.70 21.07
CA ILE A 155 -20.73 13.43 21.26
C ILE A 155 -21.02 14.92 21.47
N ASP A 156 -20.54 15.46 22.59
CA ASP A 156 -20.68 16.86 23.01
C ASP A 156 -19.34 17.44 23.52
N ARG A 157 -19.33 18.72 23.93
CA ARG A 157 -18.15 19.37 24.56
C ARG A 157 -17.60 18.68 25.81
N ARG A 158 -18.40 17.87 26.52
CA ARG A 158 -17.97 17.14 27.73
C ARG A 158 -17.43 15.74 27.42
N THR A 159 -17.62 15.25 26.21
CA THR A 159 -17.11 13.96 25.75
C THR A 159 -15.59 14.00 25.72
N PRO A 160 -14.87 13.18 26.52
CA PRO A 160 -13.42 13.19 26.56
C PRO A 160 -12.82 12.57 25.30
N ASP A 161 -11.59 12.96 24.98
CA ASP A 161 -10.81 12.29 23.95
C ASP A 161 -10.44 10.85 24.40
N PRO A 162 -10.49 9.85 23.51
CA PRO A 162 -10.07 8.48 23.84
C PRO A 162 -8.54 8.40 23.96
N PRO A 163 -7.99 7.42 24.71
CA PRO A 163 -6.53 7.31 24.93
C PRO A 163 -5.68 7.18 23.66
N ASP A 164 -6.28 6.71 22.57
CA ASP A 164 -5.65 6.51 21.26
C ASP A 164 -6.23 7.42 20.16
N GLY A 165 -6.85 8.57 20.50
CA GLY A 165 -7.39 9.50 19.50
C GLY A 165 -7.68 10.91 20.02
N ARG A 166 -8.27 11.75 19.18
CA ARG A 166 -8.65 13.14 19.52
C ARG A 166 -9.90 13.58 18.79
N ILE A 167 -10.76 14.33 19.49
CA ILE A 167 -11.87 15.07 18.90
C ILE A 167 -11.39 16.51 18.68
N GLU A 168 -11.31 16.96 17.44
CA GLU A 168 -11.00 18.37 17.16
C GLU A 168 -12.16 19.25 17.61
N ARG A 169 -11.86 20.44 18.14
CA ARG A 169 -12.83 21.34 18.78
C ARG A 169 -12.72 22.76 18.28
N ASP A 170 -13.85 23.47 18.27
CA ASP A 170 -13.90 24.90 17.98
C ASP A 170 -13.51 25.73 19.22
N ALA A 171 -13.52 27.06 19.07
CA ALA A 171 -13.10 28.00 20.12
C ALA A 171 -13.98 27.93 21.39
N ASP A 172 -15.23 27.47 21.28
CA ASP A 172 -16.14 27.30 22.40
C ASP A 172 -15.97 25.93 23.11
N GLY A 173 -15.15 25.05 22.51
CA GLY A 173 -14.86 23.68 22.96
C GLY A 173 -15.84 22.64 22.42
N GLU A 174 -16.80 23.03 21.56
CA GLU A 174 -17.72 22.09 20.94
C GLU A 174 -17.01 21.25 19.87
N PRO A 175 -17.42 19.99 19.63
CA PRO A 175 -16.79 19.15 18.62
C PRO A 175 -16.85 19.80 17.23
N ALA A 176 -15.70 20.03 16.61
CA ALA A 176 -15.57 20.72 15.34
C ALA A 176 -15.89 19.83 14.13
N GLY A 177 -16.01 18.51 14.30
CA GLY A 177 -16.38 17.58 13.23
C GLY A 177 -15.23 16.78 12.60
N THR A 178 -13.97 17.09 12.93
CA THR A 178 -12.84 16.19 12.59
C THR A 178 -12.52 15.29 13.79
N LEU A 179 -12.36 13.99 13.52
CA LEU A 179 -12.04 12.95 14.50
C LEU A 179 -10.76 12.23 14.08
N HIS A 180 -9.84 12.01 15.02
CA HIS A 180 -8.56 11.35 14.77
C HIS A 180 -8.44 9.99 15.49
N GLU A 181 -7.89 9.01 14.77
CA GLU A 181 -7.48 7.71 15.28
C GLU A 181 -8.62 7.03 16.09
N GLY A 182 -8.43 6.72 17.38
CA GLY A 182 -9.46 6.10 18.20
C GLY A 182 -10.77 6.88 18.35
N ALA A 183 -10.79 8.19 18.06
CA ALA A 183 -12.01 9.00 18.14
C ALA A 183 -13.00 8.71 17.01
N THR A 184 -12.56 8.19 15.86
CA THR A 184 -13.46 7.81 14.75
C THR A 184 -14.49 6.77 15.22
N ARG A 185 -14.05 5.83 16.06
CA ARG A 185 -14.85 4.72 16.62
C ARG A 185 -16.05 5.18 17.45
N LEU A 186 -16.02 6.40 17.98
CA LEU A 186 -17.14 7.00 18.71
C LEU A 186 -18.37 7.21 17.81
N VAL A 187 -18.16 7.42 16.50
CA VAL A 187 -19.24 7.52 15.50
C VAL A 187 -19.41 6.20 14.73
N GLU A 188 -18.36 5.41 14.50
CA GLU A 188 -18.47 4.11 13.81
C GLU A 188 -19.54 3.19 14.44
N ARG A 189 -19.67 3.22 15.77
CA ARG A 189 -20.66 2.44 16.54
C ARG A 189 -22.13 2.72 16.23
N VAL A 190 -22.45 3.85 15.57
CA VAL A 190 -23.81 4.23 15.16
C VAL A 190 -24.01 4.24 13.63
N LEU A 191 -23.00 3.80 12.87
CA LEU A 191 -23.12 3.63 11.42
C LEU A 191 -24.08 2.47 11.07
N PRO A 192 -24.75 2.53 9.91
CA PRO A 192 -25.50 1.38 9.43
C PRO A 192 -24.55 0.20 9.14
N PRO A 193 -24.94 -1.04 9.45
CA PRO A 193 -24.10 -2.21 9.19
C PRO A 193 -23.88 -2.38 7.68
N THR A 194 -22.62 -2.59 7.29
CA THR A 194 -22.25 -2.89 5.90
C THR A 194 -22.71 -4.31 5.56
N GLY A 195 -23.56 -4.45 4.54
CA GLY A 195 -24.18 -5.72 4.18
C GLY A 195 -23.32 -6.61 3.26
N PRO A 196 -23.57 -7.94 3.20
CA PRO A 196 -22.80 -8.86 2.34
C PRO A 196 -22.82 -8.49 0.85
N ASP A 197 -23.95 -8.00 0.33
CA ASP A 197 -24.07 -7.56 -1.06
C ASP A 197 -23.29 -6.25 -1.33
N GLU A 198 -23.16 -5.37 -0.35
CA GLU A 198 -22.33 -4.16 -0.45
C GLU A 198 -20.83 -4.54 -0.49
N CYS A 199 -20.41 -5.48 0.36
CA CYS A 199 -19.05 -6.03 0.29
C CYS A 199 -18.80 -6.72 -1.06
N LEU A 200 -19.76 -7.48 -1.60
CA LEU A 200 -19.61 -8.12 -2.90
C LEU A 200 -19.51 -7.08 -4.02
N ALA A 201 -20.35 -6.05 -4.03
CA ALA A 201 -20.25 -4.94 -4.98
C ALA A 201 -18.87 -4.24 -4.89
N GLY A 202 -18.40 -4.00 -3.67
CA GLY A 202 -17.05 -3.46 -3.42
C GLY A 202 -15.94 -4.34 -3.98
N LEU A 203 -15.98 -5.65 -3.76
CA LEU A 203 -15.02 -6.58 -4.36
C LEU A 203 -15.02 -6.50 -5.90
N LEU A 204 -16.20 -6.40 -6.53
CA LEU A 204 -16.31 -6.33 -7.99
C LEU A 204 -15.77 -5.02 -8.56
N GLU A 205 -16.06 -3.88 -7.92
CA GLU A 205 -15.50 -2.57 -8.31
C GLU A 205 -13.98 -2.52 -8.07
N GLY A 206 -13.50 -3.01 -6.92
CA GLY A 206 -12.07 -3.10 -6.60
C GLY A 206 -11.31 -3.97 -7.59
N GLN A 207 -11.86 -5.15 -7.93
CA GLN A 207 -11.33 -6.02 -8.98
C GLN A 207 -11.31 -5.36 -10.36
N ARG A 208 -12.39 -4.66 -10.74
CA ARG A 208 -12.47 -3.92 -12.02
C ARG A 208 -11.41 -2.83 -12.09
N HIS A 209 -11.20 -2.08 -11.01
CA HIS A 209 -10.17 -1.05 -10.91
C HIS A 209 -8.76 -1.64 -11.01
N LEU A 210 -8.47 -2.73 -10.28
CA LEU A 210 -7.19 -3.45 -10.38
C LEU A 210 -6.92 -3.97 -11.80
N HIS A 211 -7.92 -4.59 -12.44
CA HIS A 211 -7.79 -5.08 -13.81
C HIS A 211 -7.59 -3.95 -14.84
N HIS A 212 -8.17 -2.78 -14.64
CA HIS A 212 -7.93 -1.59 -15.47
C HIS A 212 -6.45 -1.16 -15.46
N HIS A 213 -5.76 -1.33 -14.33
CA HIS A 213 -4.32 -1.09 -14.19
C HIS A 213 -3.44 -2.32 -14.51
N GLY A 214 -4.01 -3.37 -15.11
CA GLY A 214 -3.29 -4.60 -15.49
C GLY A 214 -2.92 -5.50 -14.31
N VAL A 215 -3.42 -5.24 -13.10
CA VAL A 215 -3.25 -6.12 -11.94
C VAL A 215 -4.19 -7.31 -12.08
N THR A 216 -3.62 -8.50 -12.19
CA THR A 216 -4.36 -9.77 -12.38
C THR A 216 -4.39 -10.64 -11.12
N SER A 217 -3.70 -10.20 -10.07
CA SER A 217 -3.64 -10.91 -8.80
C SER A 217 -3.18 -9.99 -7.68
N TRP A 218 -3.56 -10.27 -6.43
CA TRP A 218 -3.23 -9.43 -5.29
C TRP A 218 -3.10 -10.20 -3.98
N HIS A 219 -2.39 -9.63 -3.02
CA HIS A 219 -2.56 -9.94 -1.61
C HIS A 219 -3.57 -8.97 -1.00
N ASP A 220 -4.70 -9.49 -0.51
CA ASP A 220 -5.55 -8.71 0.37
C ASP A 220 -4.91 -8.71 1.75
N ALA A 221 -4.51 -7.53 2.21
CA ALA A 221 -3.70 -7.41 3.41
C ALA A 221 -4.50 -7.57 4.72
N ILE A 222 -5.84 -7.54 4.69
CA ILE A 222 -6.69 -7.72 5.88
C ILE A 222 -7.94 -8.54 5.52
N VAL A 223 -7.91 -9.83 5.86
CA VAL A 223 -9.09 -10.71 5.83
C VAL A 223 -9.51 -11.03 7.26
N GLY A 224 -10.52 -10.28 7.73
CA GLY A 224 -11.05 -10.30 9.08
C GLY A 224 -11.86 -9.04 9.37
N PRO A 225 -12.55 -8.95 10.52
CA PRO A 225 -13.23 -7.72 10.93
C PRO A 225 -12.21 -6.62 11.23
N TYR A 226 -12.40 -5.43 10.64
CA TYR A 226 -11.44 -4.32 10.72
C TYR A 226 -12.11 -2.96 10.48
N LEU A 227 -11.78 -1.95 11.29
CA LEU A 227 -12.30 -0.56 11.20
C LEU A 227 -13.81 -0.48 10.93
N GLY A 228 -14.61 -1.17 11.74
CA GLY A 228 -16.08 -1.20 11.60
C GLY A 228 -16.63 -2.07 10.46
N TYR A 229 -15.78 -2.55 9.54
CA TYR A 229 -16.19 -3.46 8.47
C TYR A 229 -16.29 -4.92 8.96
N PRO A 230 -17.21 -5.72 8.39
CA PRO A 230 -17.34 -7.15 8.67
C PRO A 230 -16.16 -7.95 8.10
N ASP A 231 -16.07 -9.23 8.47
CA ASP A 231 -15.09 -10.16 7.88
C ASP A 231 -15.38 -10.40 6.39
N ILE A 232 -14.46 -9.96 5.53
CA ILE A 232 -14.59 -10.05 4.08
C ILE A 232 -14.26 -11.45 3.51
N LEU A 233 -13.91 -12.44 4.34
CA LEU A 233 -13.62 -13.81 3.87
C LEU A 233 -14.80 -14.40 3.07
N ASP A 234 -16.03 -14.25 3.58
CA ASP A 234 -17.23 -14.77 2.92
C ASP A 234 -17.57 -14.02 1.62
N THR A 235 -17.13 -12.77 1.48
CA THR A 235 -17.24 -12.00 0.23
C THR A 235 -16.44 -12.67 -0.89
N TYR A 236 -15.17 -13.01 -0.62
CA TYR A 236 -14.32 -13.73 -1.58
C TYR A 236 -14.84 -15.14 -1.87
N LEU A 237 -15.25 -15.90 -0.84
CA LEU A 237 -15.83 -17.24 -1.03
C LEU A 237 -17.14 -17.21 -1.81
N THR A 238 -17.91 -16.14 -1.71
CA THR A 238 -19.16 -15.96 -2.47
C THR A 238 -18.87 -15.55 -3.91
N ALA A 239 -17.91 -14.66 -4.14
CA ALA A 239 -17.49 -14.31 -5.50
C ALA A 239 -16.89 -15.51 -6.25
N ASP A 240 -16.07 -16.33 -5.58
CA ASP A 240 -15.48 -17.55 -6.15
C ASP A 240 -16.55 -18.60 -6.50
N ARG A 241 -17.44 -18.95 -5.55
CA ARG A 241 -18.56 -19.88 -5.78
C ARG A 241 -19.51 -19.43 -6.89
N ARG A 242 -19.66 -18.12 -7.13
CA ARG A 242 -20.49 -17.55 -8.19
C ARG A 242 -19.74 -17.34 -9.52
N GLY A 243 -18.44 -17.68 -9.59
CA GLY A 243 -17.62 -17.47 -10.80
C GLY A 243 -17.31 -16.01 -11.12
N LEU A 244 -17.47 -15.10 -10.15
CA LEU A 244 -17.29 -13.66 -10.30
C LEU A 244 -15.86 -13.18 -9.98
N LEU A 245 -15.06 -14.02 -9.31
CA LEU A 245 -13.67 -13.73 -8.96
C LEU A 245 -12.74 -14.07 -10.13
N THR A 246 -12.29 -13.05 -10.87
CA THR A 246 -11.42 -13.18 -12.05
C THR A 246 -9.93 -12.96 -11.75
N GLY A 247 -9.59 -12.30 -10.63
CA GLY A 247 -8.21 -12.15 -10.16
C GLY A 247 -7.77 -13.23 -9.15
N ARG A 248 -6.47 -13.54 -9.11
CA ARG A 248 -5.93 -14.48 -8.09
C ARG A 248 -5.64 -13.75 -6.78
N VAL A 249 -6.18 -14.25 -5.67
CA VAL A 249 -6.19 -13.59 -4.37
C VAL A 249 -5.34 -14.34 -3.35
N ARG A 250 -4.61 -13.59 -2.51
CA ARG A 250 -3.97 -14.11 -1.32
C ARG A 250 -4.45 -13.35 -0.09
N GLY A 251 -5.36 -13.94 0.68
CA GLY A 251 -5.87 -13.31 1.90
C GLY A 251 -4.89 -13.44 3.06
N ALA A 252 -4.47 -12.30 3.61
CA ALA A 252 -3.74 -12.23 4.88
C ALA A 252 -4.76 -12.17 6.03
N LEU A 253 -4.87 -13.25 6.80
CA LEU A 253 -5.84 -13.28 7.92
C LEU A 253 -5.46 -12.26 9.00
N TRP A 254 -6.45 -11.48 9.46
CA TRP A 254 -6.29 -10.48 10.49
C TRP A 254 -5.84 -11.09 11.82
N TRP A 255 -4.95 -10.40 12.53
CA TRP A 255 -4.49 -10.77 13.87
C TRP A 255 -5.07 -9.81 14.90
N ASP A 256 -5.94 -10.32 15.77
CA ASP A 256 -6.45 -9.54 16.89
C ASP A 256 -5.35 -9.35 17.94
N ARG A 257 -4.96 -8.09 18.16
CA ARG A 257 -3.88 -7.73 19.08
C ARG A 257 -4.24 -8.00 20.55
N THR A 258 -5.53 -8.09 20.88
CA THR A 258 -6.03 -8.31 22.25
C THR A 258 -6.05 -9.79 22.65
N ARG A 259 -6.31 -10.69 21.69
CA ARG A 259 -6.48 -12.15 21.92
C ARG A 259 -5.17 -12.94 22.05
N GLY A 260 -4.01 -12.32 21.88
CA GLY A 260 -2.72 -12.99 22.04
C GLY A 260 -2.57 -14.24 21.17
N ARG A 261 -2.00 -15.32 21.72
CA ARG A 261 -1.74 -16.56 20.96
C ARG A 261 -2.95 -17.48 20.81
N ASP A 262 -4.04 -17.22 21.53
CA ASP A 262 -5.15 -18.17 21.66
C ASP A 262 -5.97 -18.30 20.37
N GLN A 263 -5.86 -17.31 19.48
CA GLN A 263 -6.42 -17.31 18.13
C GLN A 263 -5.64 -18.17 17.11
N VAL A 264 -4.44 -18.70 17.44
CA VAL A 264 -3.55 -19.33 16.44
C VAL A 264 -4.19 -20.53 15.75
N ASP A 265 -4.92 -21.38 16.47
CA ASP A 265 -5.51 -22.57 15.89
C ASP A 265 -6.81 -22.26 15.11
N GLU A 266 -7.58 -21.26 15.53
CA GLU A 266 -8.67 -20.68 14.73
C GLU A 266 -8.14 -20.13 13.40
N LEU A 267 -7.06 -19.33 13.43
CA LEU A 267 -6.44 -18.78 12.22
C LEU A 267 -5.84 -19.88 11.33
N ARG A 268 -5.34 -20.98 11.89
CA ARG A 268 -4.89 -22.15 11.11
C ARG A 268 -6.06 -22.87 10.43
N GLN A 269 -7.17 -23.08 11.14
CA GLN A 269 -8.38 -23.69 10.57
C GLN A 269 -8.95 -22.81 9.46
N ARG A 270 -9.10 -21.51 9.69
CA ARG A 270 -9.50 -20.53 8.66
C ARG A 270 -8.54 -20.53 7.46
N ALA A 271 -7.23 -20.63 7.70
CA ALA A 271 -6.23 -20.66 6.63
C ALA A 271 -6.26 -21.96 5.80
N GLY A 272 -6.72 -23.09 6.37
CA GLY A 272 -6.79 -24.40 5.74
C GLY A 272 -8.17 -24.86 5.28
N GLY A 273 -9.22 -24.05 5.49
CA GLY A 273 -10.60 -24.35 5.13
C GLY A 273 -10.88 -24.32 3.61
N PRO A 274 -12.15 -24.21 3.18
CA PRO A 274 -12.54 -24.23 1.76
C PRO A 274 -11.74 -23.26 0.87
N ALA A 275 -11.36 -22.09 1.43
CA ALA A 275 -10.50 -21.07 0.81
C ALA A 275 -9.09 -21.55 0.41
N ALA A 276 -8.64 -22.74 0.84
CA ALA A 276 -7.34 -23.31 0.52
C ALA A 276 -7.42 -24.62 -0.28
N ALA A 277 -8.56 -25.30 -0.24
CA ALA A 277 -8.80 -26.60 -0.86
C ALA A 277 -9.24 -26.52 -2.34
N GLY A 278 -9.81 -25.39 -2.77
CA GLY A 278 -10.22 -25.20 -4.16
C GLY A 278 -9.06 -25.15 -5.17
N SER A 279 -9.34 -25.51 -6.42
CA SER A 279 -8.47 -25.27 -7.59
C SER A 279 -8.45 -23.79 -8.03
N ALA A 280 -8.71 -22.89 -7.08
CA ALA A 280 -9.37 -21.61 -7.26
C ALA A 280 -8.41 -20.40 -7.12
N PRO A 281 -8.87 -19.17 -7.43
CA PRO A 281 -8.01 -17.99 -7.43
C PRO A 281 -7.54 -17.58 -6.02
N MET A 282 -8.32 -17.87 -4.98
CA MET A 282 -8.02 -17.50 -3.59
C MET A 282 -7.17 -18.54 -2.85
N ARG A 283 -6.20 -18.08 -2.05
CA ARG A 283 -5.52 -18.89 -1.02
C ARG A 283 -5.11 -18.06 0.20
N SER A 284 -5.59 -18.39 1.38
CA SER A 284 -5.25 -17.74 2.66
C SER A 284 -3.84 -18.07 3.18
N ARG A 285 -3.20 -17.11 3.88
CA ARG A 285 -2.03 -17.32 4.76
C ARG A 285 -2.13 -16.41 6.00
N SER A 286 -1.55 -16.85 7.12
CA SER A 286 -1.36 -15.99 8.29
C SER A 286 -0.13 -15.11 8.07
N CYS A 287 -0.32 -13.78 8.07
CA CYS A 287 0.76 -12.81 8.11
C CYS A 287 1.09 -12.47 9.56
N ARG A 288 2.33 -12.73 9.99
CA ARG A 288 2.85 -12.16 11.25
C ARG A 288 3.31 -10.72 11.02
N THR A 289 2.36 -9.80 10.90
CA THR A 289 2.62 -8.36 11.00
C THR A 289 2.92 -7.99 12.44
N GLY A 290 4.12 -8.35 12.90
CA GLY A 290 4.68 -7.69 14.07
C GLY A 290 4.84 -6.22 13.73
N CYS A 291 4.17 -5.33 14.47
CA CYS A 291 4.55 -3.92 14.48
C CYS A 291 6.07 -3.85 14.65
N ALA A 292 6.74 -3.10 13.77
CA ALA A 292 8.17 -2.90 13.85
C ALA A 292 8.46 -2.12 15.15
N ARG A 293 8.62 -2.85 16.26
CA ARG A 293 8.97 -2.31 17.56
C ARG A 293 10.41 -1.81 17.42
N THR A 294 10.56 -0.57 16.96
CA THR A 294 11.84 0.11 16.90
C THR A 294 12.40 0.08 18.32
N SER A 295 13.44 -0.72 18.54
CA SER A 295 14.08 -0.94 19.83
C SER A 295 14.89 0.28 20.31
N ARG A 296 14.56 1.46 19.77
CA ARG A 296 15.14 2.77 20.02
C ARG A 296 14.05 3.83 19.80
N PRO A 297 13.83 4.77 20.73
CA PRO A 297 13.09 5.99 20.42
C PRO A 297 13.83 6.77 19.33
N ARG A 298 13.09 7.36 18.39
CA ARG A 298 13.66 8.29 17.40
C ARG A 298 13.68 9.69 17.99
N CYS A 299 14.86 10.20 18.34
CA CYS A 299 15.01 11.61 18.70
C CYS A 299 14.92 12.49 17.45
N CYS A 300 13.89 13.32 17.37
CA CYS A 300 13.77 14.37 16.37
C CYS A 300 14.56 15.62 16.83
N CYS A 301 15.89 15.65 16.61
CA CYS A 301 16.62 16.92 16.70
C CYS A 301 16.49 17.70 15.37
N PRO A 302 15.95 18.94 15.37
CA PRO A 302 15.88 19.78 14.17
C PRO A 302 17.29 20.08 13.64
N THR A 303 17.37 20.36 12.33
CA THR A 303 18.63 20.38 11.58
C THR A 303 19.62 21.46 12.07
N SER A 304 19.12 22.52 12.72
CA SER A 304 19.89 23.64 13.28
C SER A 304 20.69 23.32 14.55
N ALA A 305 20.46 22.17 15.21
CA ALA A 305 21.05 21.84 16.52
C ALA A 305 22.22 20.82 16.46
N ARG A 306 22.82 20.58 15.29
CA ARG A 306 23.91 19.59 15.13
C ARG A 306 25.28 20.26 15.12
N THR A 307 25.99 20.19 16.24
CA THR A 307 27.44 20.44 16.30
C THR A 307 28.22 19.12 16.16
N ALA A 308 29.53 19.21 15.96
CA ALA A 308 30.42 18.04 15.88
C ALA A 308 30.44 17.17 17.16
N ALA A 309 29.91 17.67 18.29
CA ALA A 309 29.79 16.95 19.56
C ALA A 309 28.45 16.23 19.76
N GLY A 310 27.47 16.41 18.87
CA GLY A 310 26.15 15.77 18.96
C GLY A 310 25.07 16.58 19.70
N CYS A 311 23.84 16.04 19.73
CA CYS A 311 22.66 16.69 20.31
C CYS A 311 22.60 16.40 21.84
N PRO A 312 22.61 17.41 22.73
CA PRO A 312 22.74 17.20 24.18
C PRO A 312 21.53 16.53 24.86
N SER A 313 20.40 16.36 24.13
CA SER A 313 19.19 15.67 24.58
C SER A 313 19.19 14.16 24.30
N CYS A 314 20.30 13.58 23.86
CA CYS A 314 20.44 12.13 23.65
C CYS A 314 21.31 11.47 24.74
N PRO A 315 20.83 10.41 25.43
CA PRO A 315 21.65 9.67 26.39
C PRO A 315 22.80 8.90 25.69
N PRO A 316 23.96 8.73 26.35
CA PRO A 316 25.12 8.07 25.76
C PRO A 316 24.87 6.58 25.47
N ARG A 317 25.51 6.06 24.41
CA ARG A 317 25.34 4.68 23.96
C ARG A 317 26.14 3.69 24.81
N THR A 318 25.46 2.95 25.68
CA THR A 318 25.97 1.69 26.24
C THR A 318 25.45 0.50 25.44
N TRP A 319 26.30 -0.51 25.23
CA TRP A 319 25.94 -1.78 24.58
C TRP A 319 26.23 -2.93 25.56
N PRO A 320 25.33 -3.91 25.73
CA PRO A 320 25.66 -5.16 26.41
C PRO A 320 26.49 -6.08 25.50
N PRO A 321 27.35 -6.94 26.06
CA PRO A 321 28.15 -7.89 25.28
C PRO A 321 27.26 -8.96 24.63
N ARG A 322 27.61 -9.38 23.41
CA ARG A 322 26.96 -10.53 22.75
C ARG A 322 27.61 -11.83 23.22
N CYS A 323 26.79 -12.82 23.59
CA CYS A 323 27.24 -14.20 23.74
C CYS A 323 27.81 -14.72 22.39
N GLY A 324 28.88 -15.49 22.46
CA GLY A 324 29.80 -15.67 21.33
C GLY A 324 29.52 -16.85 20.41
N SER A 325 30.19 -16.81 19.26
CA SER A 325 30.61 -17.95 18.45
C SER A 325 31.96 -17.61 17.80
N SER A 326 32.87 -18.58 17.77
CA SER A 326 34.33 -18.41 17.68
C SER A 326 34.90 -17.82 16.37
N PRO A 327 36.18 -17.36 16.34
CA PRO A 327 36.65 -16.37 15.36
C PRO A 327 37.56 -16.91 14.25
N THR A 328 37.55 -16.24 13.09
CA THR A 328 38.68 -16.25 12.15
C THR A 328 38.92 -14.88 11.51
N ARG A 329 40.11 -14.33 11.77
CA ARG A 329 40.78 -13.22 11.05
C ARG A 329 40.00 -11.90 10.86
N ALA A 330 40.08 -11.05 11.88
CA ALA A 330 39.98 -9.60 11.68
C ALA A 330 41.41 -9.01 11.55
N SER A 331 41.70 -8.38 10.41
CA SER A 331 42.86 -7.48 10.28
C SER A 331 42.53 -6.16 10.97
N SER A 332 43.39 -5.68 11.86
CA SER A 332 43.20 -4.38 12.52
C SER A 332 43.44 -3.22 11.55
N CYS A 333 42.50 -2.28 11.51
CA CYS A 333 42.72 -0.95 10.92
C CYS A 333 42.68 0.09 12.05
N THR A 334 43.86 0.43 12.58
CA THR A 334 44.03 1.55 13.50
C THR A 334 44.12 2.85 12.71
N SER A 335 43.31 3.84 13.06
CA SER A 335 43.34 5.17 12.45
C SER A 335 44.09 6.17 13.35
N THR A 336 45.14 6.77 12.81
CA THR A 336 45.80 7.96 13.38
C THR A 336 45.87 9.06 12.31
N PRO A 337 45.68 10.34 12.66
CA PRO A 337 45.59 11.42 11.68
C PRO A 337 46.96 12.00 11.33
N SER A 338 47.15 12.39 10.07
CA SER A 338 48.19 13.33 9.67
C SER A 338 47.72 14.23 8.53
N ALA A 339 48.25 15.45 8.49
CA ALA A 339 47.92 16.45 7.51
C ALA A 339 48.92 16.45 6.32
N THR A 340 48.53 17.15 5.26
CA THR A 340 49.33 17.51 4.06
C THR A 340 49.57 16.41 3.01
N GLY A 341 49.59 16.84 1.73
CA GLY A 341 50.54 16.30 0.74
C GLY A 341 50.22 15.01 -0.02
N ARG A 342 49.67 15.18 -1.23
CA ARG A 342 49.66 14.29 -2.42
C ARG A 342 50.48 12.97 -2.43
N SER A 343 49.85 11.97 -3.06
CA SER A 343 50.41 10.86 -3.90
C SER A 343 51.19 9.70 -3.26
N ALA A 344 50.79 8.46 -3.60
CA ALA A 344 51.65 7.27 -3.57
C ALA A 344 51.20 6.15 -4.54
N THR A 345 52.17 5.43 -5.09
CA THR A 345 52.07 4.21 -5.92
C THR A 345 53.22 3.25 -5.56
N CYS A 346 53.17 1.94 -5.79
CA CYS A 346 52.18 1.15 -6.53
C CYS A 346 51.52 0.08 -5.61
N TRP A 347 51.39 -1.24 -5.83
CA TRP A 347 51.91 -2.20 -6.81
C TRP A 347 50.85 -3.25 -7.19
N THR A 348 50.89 -3.69 -8.45
CA THR A 348 50.09 -4.80 -8.99
C THR A 348 50.74 -6.16 -8.74
N ARG A 349 49.92 -7.23 -8.65
CA ARG A 349 50.36 -8.60 -8.98
C ARG A 349 49.54 -9.12 -10.17
N SER A 350 50.25 -9.62 -11.19
CA SER A 350 49.73 -9.92 -12.54
C SER A 350 49.04 -11.31 -12.65
N PRO A 351 48.31 -11.59 -13.75
CA PRO A 351 47.35 -12.70 -13.81
C PRO A 351 47.91 -14.01 -14.42
N GLY A 352 47.12 -15.09 -14.32
CA GLY A 352 47.32 -16.32 -15.09
C GLY A 352 46.85 -16.20 -16.55
N PRO A 353 47.38 -17.01 -17.49
CA PRO A 353 47.33 -16.73 -18.93
C PRO A 353 46.13 -17.37 -19.67
N GLY A 354 45.69 -16.73 -20.76
CA GLY A 354 44.67 -17.27 -21.68
C GLY A 354 43.99 -16.21 -22.56
N ALA A 355 44.70 -15.69 -23.56
CA ALA A 355 44.19 -14.77 -24.60
C ALA A 355 43.80 -15.55 -25.90
N PRO A 356 43.17 -14.98 -26.95
CA PRO A 356 43.01 -13.54 -27.24
C PRO A 356 41.64 -13.06 -27.80
N GLY A 357 41.44 -11.74 -27.86
CA GLY A 357 40.37 -11.09 -28.61
C GLY A 357 40.14 -9.63 -28.18
N CYS A 358 40.67 -8.66 -28.92
CA CYS A 358 40.74 -7.25 -28.49
C CYS A 358 39.59 -6.38 -29.02
N ALA A 359 38.98 -5.57 -28.17
CA ALA A 359 38.33 -4.31 -28.55
C ALA A 359 38.20 -3.35 -27.35
N THR A 360 38.98 -2.27 -27.33
CA THR A 360 38.93 -1.22 -26.31
C THR A 360 37.90 -0.15 -26.63
N ARG A 361 37.21 0.38 -25.60
CA ARG A 361 36.83 1.80 -25.52
C ARG A 361 36.45 2.19 -24.10
N SER A 362 37.27 3.04 -23.49
CA SER A 362 36.93 3.76 -22.26
C SER A 362 36.01 4.94 -22.56
N ARG A 363 35.06 5.23 -21.66
CA ARG A 363 34.44 6.56 -21.54
C ARG A 363 34.45 6.97 -20.06
N THR A 364 35.14 8.07 -19.80
CA THR A 364 35.10 8.78 -18.52
C THR A 364 33.77 9.50 -18.37
N CYS A 365 33.09 9.35 -17.22
CA CYS A 365 31.95 10.20 -16.88
C CYS A 365 32.43 11.61 -16.55
N ARG A 366 31.73 12.63 -17.07
CA ARG A 366 31.97 14.03 -16.72
C ARG A 366 31.26 14.38 -15.42
N SER A 367 31.90 15.28 -14.67
CA SER A 367 31.44 15.90 -13.43
C SER A 367 30.14 16.70 -13.61
N CYS A 368 29.25 16.64 -12.61
CA CYS A 368 28.29 17.70 -12.35
C CYS A 368 28.89 18.68 -11.32
N SER A 369 28.92 19.97 -11.65
CA SER A 369 29.36 21.02 -10.72
C SER A 369 28.21 21.46 -9.80
N PRO A 370 28.47 21.79 -8.52
CA PRO A 370 27.47 22.39 -7.65
C PRO A 370 27.27 23.88 -8.00
N VAL A 371 26.02 24.35 -7.93
CA VAL A 371 25.70 25.78 -8.04
C VAL A 371 25.91 26.46 -6.68
N THR A 372 26.72 27.52 -6.66
CA THR A 372 26.94 28.38 -5.49
C THR A 372 26.37 29.77 -5.73
N SER A 373 25.54 30.26 -4.80
CA SER A 373 25.12 31.66 -4.74
C SER A 373 25.95 32.43 -3.71
N PRO A 374 26.41 33.64 -4.04
CA PRO A 374 26.35 34.83 -3.20
C PRO A 374 25.22 35.75 -3.74
N GLY A 375 24.72 36.77 -3.06
CA GLY A 375 25.10 37.42 -1.81
C GLY A 375 24.46 38.81 -1.81
N SER A 376 23.91 39.25 -0.68
CA SER A 376 23.13 40.50 -0.56
C SER A 376 23.97 41.78 -0.54
N THR A 377 23.46 42.91 -1.07
CA THR A 377 23.46 44.24 -0.38
C THR A 377 22.62 45.30 -1.12
N ASN A 378 21.63 45.85 -0.41
CA ASN A 378 21.18 47.26 -0.28
C ASN A 378 21.05 48.28 -1.45
N SER A 379 19.96 49.05 -1.30
CA SER A 379 19.77 50.49 -1.60
C SER A 379 19.52 50.97 -3.04
N ALA A 380 18.23 51.15 -3.37
CA ALA A 380 17.61 52.47 -3.60
C ALA A 380 16.09 52.36 -3.43
#